data_AF-A0A8T4GAY0-F1
#
_entry.id   AF-A0A8T4GAY0-F1
#
_cell.length_a   1.000
_cell.length_b   1.000
_cell.length_c   1.000
_cell.angle_alpha   90.00
_cell.angle_beta   90.00
_cell.angle_gamma   90.00
#
_symmetry.space_group_name_H-M   'P 1'
#
loop_
_entity.id
_entity.type
_entity.pdbx_description
1 polymer ?
#
loop_
_entity_poly.entity_id
_entity_poly.type
_entity_poly.pdbx_seq_one_letter_code
_entity_poly.pdbx_strand_id
1 'polypeptide(L)'
;MEKKVTINGREFTAREPAGYEVDRFIVEFLDDNMQPIREKIPEANVALIKMVFGLSEEEIKQLPNSVYRKLTEEAGNFIVGMNEDEQKK
;
A
#
# COMPACT_ATOMS: atom_id res chain seq x y z
N MET A 1 10.66 7.46 6.09
CA MET A 1 11.56 6.73 5.15
C MET A 1 11.03 6.89 3.72
N GLU A 2 11.87 7.01 2.68
CA GLU A 2 11.43 7.04 1.27
C GLU A 2 12.15 5.96 0.44
N LYS A 3 11.41 5.20 -0.38
CA LYS A 3 11.94 4.14 -1.26
C LYS A 3 11.48 4.36 -2.70
N LYS A 4 12.41 4.35 -3.66
CA LYS A 4 12.08 4.40 -5.10
C LYS A 4 11.83 3.00 -5.66
N VAL A 5 10.78 2.87 -6.45
CA VAL A 5 10.37 1.62 -7.10
C VAL A 5 10.20 1.88 -8.60
N THR A 6 10.91 1.12 -9.44
CA THR A 6 10.77 1.23 -10.91
C THR A 6 10.00 0.04 -11.46
N ILE A 7 8.87 0.31 -12.12
CA ILE A 7 8.03 -0.72 -12.73
C ILE A 7 7.83 -0.36 -14.20
N ASN A 8 8.26 -1.24 -15.11
CA ASN A 8 8.15 -1.07 -16.55
C ASN A 8 8.69 0.30 -17.05
N GLY A 9 9.78 0.77 -16.45
CA GLY A 9 10.41 2.05 -16.80
C GLY A 9 9.75 3.30 -16.18
N ARG A 10 8.65 3.15 -15.44
CA ARG A 10 8.05 4.23 -14.65
C ARG A 10 8.55 4.18 -13.21
N GLU A 11 9.03 5.31 -12.69
CA GLU A 11 9.45 5.45 -11.30
C GLU A 11 8.26 5.86 -10.41
N PHE A 12 8.15 5.21 -9.26
CA PHE A 12 7.21 5.50 -8.19
C PHE A 12 7.98 5.70 -6.89
N THR A 13 7.50 6.58 -6.01
CA THR A 13 8.12 6.83 -4.71
C THR A 13 7.20 6.34 -3.61
N ALA A 14 7.62 5.31 -2.89
CA ALA A 14 6.96 4.86 -1.66
C ALA A 14 7.38 5.77 -0.51
N ARG A 15 6.40 6.20 0.27
CA ARG A 15 6.58 7.05 1.44
C ARG A 15 5.95 6.39 2.65
N GLU A 16 6.55 6.68 3.79
CA GLU A 16 5.99 6.39 5.09
C GLU A 16 4.64 7.11 5.25
N PRO A 17 3.51 6.37 5.35
CA PRO A 17 2.23 6.99 5.60
C PRO A 17 2.16 7.52 7.03
N ALA A 18 1.27 8.47 7.26
CA ALA A 18 1.03 8.94 8.62
C ALA A 18 0.33 7.84 9.44
N GLY A 19 0.59 7.79 10.75
CA GLY A 19 0.02 6.77 11.64
C GLY A 19 -1.51 6.65 11.55
N TYR A 20 -2.20 7.80 11.45
CA TYR A 20 -3.66 7.82 11.31
C TYR A 20 -4.17 7.19 9.99
N GLU A 21 -3.35 7.18 8.93
CA GLU A 21 -3.70 6.55 7.65
C GLU A 21 -3.60 5.04 7.77
N VAL A 22 -2.57 4.55 8.46
CA VAL A 22 -2.39 3.12 8.77
C VAL A 22 -3.51 2.63 9.69
N ASP A 23 -3.83 3.36 10.75
CA ASP A 23 -4.92 3.02 11.66
C ASP A 23 -6.26 2.92 10.93
N ARG A 24 -6.56 3.91 10.07
CA ARG A 24 -7.76 3.89 9.25
C ARG A 24 -7.78 2.70 8.31
N PHE A 25 -6.65 2.38 7.67
CA PHE A 25 -6.54 1.23 6.77
C PHE A 25 -6.86 -0.08 7.49
N ILE A 26 -6.29 -0.28 8.68
CA ILE A 26 -6.53 -1.49 9.49
C ILE A 26 -8.02 -1.63 9.84
N VAL A 27 -8.62 -0.55 10.38
CA VAL A 27 -10.04 -0.57 10.80
C VAL A 27 -11.00 -0.80 9.63
N GLU A 28 -10.70 -0.23 8.46
CA GLU A 28 -11.62 -0.31 7.31
C GLU A 28 -11.48 -1.61 6.52
N PHE A 29 -10.27 -2.18 6.43
CA PHE A 29 -9.96 -3.22 5.46
C PHE A 29 -9.45 -4.54 6.05
N LEU A 30 -9.03 -4.57 7.31
CA LEU A 30 -8.57 -5.79 7.97
C LEU A 30 -9.60 -6.30 8.97
N ASP A 31 -9.62 -7.62 9.15
CA ASP A 31 -10.37 -8.29 10.21
C ASP A 31 -9.57 -8.33 11.53
N ASP A 32 -10.18 -8.88 12.58
CA ASP A 32 -9.56 -9.02 13.90
C ASP A 32 -8.26 -9.86 13.88
N ASN A 33 -8.04 -10.68 12.84
CA ASN A 33 -6.83 -11.46 12.64
C ASN A 33 -5.80 -10.76 11.76
N MET A 34 -5.98 -9.45 11.50
CA MET A 34 -5.16 -8.65 10.60
C MET A 34 -5.12 -9.20 9.17
N GLN A 35 -6.18 -9.90 8.73
CA GLN A 35 -6.32 -10.39 7.36
C GLN A 35 -7.23 -9.47 6.55
N PRO A 36 -6.96 -9.27 5.24
CA PRO A 36 -7.86 -8.50 4.39
C PRO A 36 -9.28 -9.07 4.38
N ILE A 37 -10.28 -8.22 4.64
CA ILE A 37 -11.70 -8.58 4.49
C ILE A 37 -11.94 -8.89 3.01
N ARG A 38 -12.28 -10.15 2.70
CA ARG A 38 -12.33 -10.65 1.32
C ARG A 38 -13.16 -9.81 0.37
N GLU A 39 -14.30 -9.32 0.83
CA GLU A 39 -15.23 -8.50 0.04
C GLU A 39 -14.69 -7.10 -0.28
N LYS A 40 -13.66 -6.64 0.45
CA LYS A 40 -13.04 -5.32 0.30
C LYS A 40 -11.63 -5.36 -0.29
N ILE A 41 -11.16 -6.53 -0.76
CA ILE A 41 -9.79 -6.66 -1.30
C ILE A 41 -9.49 -5.65 -2.41
N PRO A 42 -10.40 -5.42 -3.40
CA PRO A 42 -10.15 -4.40 -4.43
C PRO A 42 -9.91 -3.01 -3.85
N GLU A 43 -10.76 -2.59 -2.92
CA GLU A 43 -10.72 -1.28 -2.25
C GLU A 43 -9.49 -1.15 -1.34
N ALA A 44 -9.16 -2.21 -0.61
CA ALA A 44 -7.97 -2.29 0.24
C ALA A 44 -6.70 -2.11 -0.60
N ASN A 45 -6.61 -2.77 -1.76
CA ASN A 45 -5.44 -2.61 -2.64
C ASN A 45 -5.30 -1.17 -3.17
N VAL A 46 -6.42 -0.52 -3.51
CA VAL A 46 -6.42 0.88 -3.95
C VAL A 46 -6.01 1.80 -2.80
N ALA A 47 -6.58 1.61 -1.61
CA ALA A 47 -6.26 2.40 -0.42
C ALA A 47 -4.79 2.25 -0.03
N LEU A 48 -4.25 1.03 -0.10
CA LEU A 48 -2.86 0.72 0.19
C LEU A 48 -1.90 1.42 -0.79
N ILE A 49 -2.18 1.36 -2.09
CA ILE A 49 -1.37 2.06 -3.11
C ILE A 49 -1.44 3.57 -2.90
N LYS A 50 -2.63 4.13 -2.67
CA LYS A 50 -2.84 5.57 -2.41
C LYS A 50 -2.05 6.03 -1.20
N MET A 51 -2.11 5.27 -0.10
CA MET A 51 -1.42 5.55 1.15
C MET A 51 0.12 5.55 0.97
N VAL A 52 0.67 4.53 0.30
CA VAL A 52 2.13 4.37 0.19
C VAL A 52 2.73 5.21 -0.95
N PHE A 53 2.08 5.29 -2.10
CA PHE A 53 2.62 5.93 -3.31
C PHE A 53 2.00 7.29 -3.62
N GLY A 54 0.98 7.73 -2.87
CA GLY A 54 0.33 9.02 -3.06
C GLY A 54 -0.48 9.15 -4.36
N LEU A 55 -0.78 8.03 -5.03
CA LEU A 55 -1.57 8.04 -6.27
C LEU A 55 -3.06 8.24 -5.97
N SER A 56 -3.72 9.05 -6.79
CA SER A 56 -5.17 9.18 -6.75
C SER A 56 -5.87 7.89 -7.23
N GLU A 57 -7.12 7.70 -6.84
CA GLU A 57 -7.91 6.53 -7.26
C GLU A 57 -8.11 6.49 -8.79
N GLU A 58 -8.21 7.65 -9.44
CA GLU A 58 -8.30 7.75 -10.90
C GLU A 58 -7.01 7.29 -11.57
N GLU A 59 -5.84 7.70 -11.06
CA GLU A 59 -4.56 7.23 -11.56
C GLU A 59 -4.42 5.71 -11.40
N ILE A 60 -4.83 5.17 -10.25
CA ILE A 60 -4.76 3.73 -9.96
C ILE A 60 -5.64 2.92 -10.92
N LYS A 61 -6.86 3.39 -11.19
CA LYS A 61 -7.80 2.74 -12.13
C LYS A 61 -7.30 2.71 -13.57
N GLN A 62 -6.44 3.64 -13.95
CA GLN A 62 -5.84 3.71 -15.29
C GLN A 62 -4.55 2.89 -15.41
N LEU A 63 -4.04 2.31 -14.31
CA LEU A 63 -2.83 1.51 -14.35
C LEU A 63 -3.03 0.22 -15.15
N PRO A 64 -2.03 -0.20 -15.94
CA PRO A 64 -1.99 -1.56 -16.45
C PRO A 64 -2.04 -2.56 -15.29
N ASN A 65 -2.78 -3.65 -15.44
CA ASN A 65 -2.93 -4.67 -14.38
C ASN A 65 -1.58 -5.18 -13.84
N SER A 66 -0.56 -5.27 -14.69
CA SER A 66 0.80 -5.65 -14.30
C SER A 66 1.48 -4.63 -13.38
N VAL A 67 1.23 -3.34 -13.58
CA VAL A 67 1.75 -2.26 -12.74
C VAL A 67 0.96 -2.20 -11.43
N TYR A 68 -0.36 -2.26 -11.51
CA TYR A 68 -1.25 -2.29 -10.35
C TYR A 68 -0.86 -3.39 -9.37
N ARG A 69 -0.74 -4.64 -9.84
CA ARG A 69 -0.37 -5.79 -9.01
C ARG A 69 1.00 -5.61 -8.34
N LYS A 70 1.99 -5.11 -9.07
CA LYS A 70 3.33 -4.85 -8.51
C LYS A 70 3.32 -3.74 -7.47
N LEU A 71 2.56 -2.67 -7.68
CA LEU A 71 2.44 -1.60 -6.70
C LEU A 71 1.74 -2.07 -5.42
N THR A 72 0.71 -2.91 -5.52
CA THR A 72 0.08 -3.52 -4.33
C THR A 72 1.09 -4.32 -3.52
N GLU A 73 1.89 -5.17 -4.18
CA GLU A 73 2.92 -5.98 -3.54
C GLU A 73 4.01 -5.13 -2.87
N GLU A 74 4.54 -4.14 -3.59
CA GLU A 74 5.56 -3.22 -3.05
C GLU A 74 5.03 -2.38 -1.89
N ALA A 75 3.76 -1.94 -1.95
CA ALA A 75 3.13 -1.21 -0.86
C ALA A 75 2.97 -2.09 0.39
N GLY A 76 2.52 -3.33 0.22
CA GLY A 76 2.41 -4.30 1.32
C GLY A 76 3.78 -4.58 1.97
N ASN A 77 4.80 -4.85 1.15
CA ASN A 77 6.16 -5.08 1.62
C ASN A 77 6.73 -3.86 2.36
N PHE A 78 6.40 -2.65 1.90
CA PHE A 78 6.84 -1.42 2.54
C PHE A 78 6.25 -1.27 3.95
N ILE A 79 4.94 -1.51 4.12
CA ILE A 79 4.26 -1.45 5.42
C ILE A 79 4.77 -2.54 6.38
N VAL A 80 4.99 -3.77 5.89
CA VAL A 80 5.55 -4.86 6.71
C VAL A 80 6.97 -4.51 7.15
N GLY A 81 7.82 -4.02 6.24
CA GLY A 81 9.19 -3.62 6.56
C GLY A 81 9.26 -2.51 7.61
N MET A 82 8.33 -1.54 7.56
CA MET A 82 8.23 -0.51 8.61
C MET A 82 7.95 -1.10 10.00
N ASN A 83 6.98 -2.01 10.09
CA ASN A 83 6.63 -2.65 11.37
C ASN A 83 7.77 -3.52 11.92
N GLU A 84 8.54 -4.20 11.07
CA GLU A 84 9.70 -5.01 11.49
C GLU A 84 10.86 -4.15 12.03
N ASP A 85 11.05 -2.94 11.49
CA ASP A 85 12.08 -1.99 11.96
C ASP A 85 11.70 -1.33 13.29
N GLU A 86 10.42 -1.11 13.56
CA GLU A 86 9.95 -0.60 14.85
C GLU A 86 10.04 -1.64 15.98
N GLN A 87 9.82 -2.94 15.69
CA GLN A 87 9.93 -4.00 16.70
C GLN A 87 11.37 -4.33 17.13
N LYS A 88 12.38 -3.88 16.38
CA LYS A 88 13.81 -4.15 16.66
C LYS A 88 14.54 -3.02 17.38
N LYS A 89 13.88 -1.89 17.65
CA LYS A 89 14.43 -0.75 18.39
C LYS A 89 13.94 -0.74 19.83
#